data_AF-A0A3B5BGS9-F1
#
_entry.id   AF-A0A3B5BGS9-F1
#
_cell.length_a   1.000
_cell.length_b   1.000
_cell.length_c   1.000
_cell.angle_alpha   90.00
_cell.angle_beta   90.00
_cell.angle_gamma   90.00
#
_symmetry.space_group_name_H-M   'P 1'
#
loop_
_entity.id
_entity.type
_entity.pdbx_description
1 polymer ?
#
loop_
_entity_poly.entity_id
_entity_poly.type
_entity_poly.pdbx_seq_one_letter_code
_entity_poly.pdbx_strand_id
1 'polypeptide(L)'
;LMLGSLLLVSLCVGAAAMDSRLDLHWELWKKMHEKMYQNDVEDVRRRDLWEENLMLISQHNLEASMGLHSYDLAMNHMGDLISKATDVTGHKVQTMMEKFTVLSAAVHT
;
A
#
# COMPACT_ATOMS: atom_id res chain seq x y z
N LEU A 1 12.56 -43.91 26.77
CA LEU A 1 12.96 -42.50 26.99
C LEU A 1 12.38 -41.69 25.83
N MET A 2 11.16 -41.18 26.04
CA MET A 2 10.28 -40.68 24.99
C MET A 2 10.48 -39.17 24.79
N LEU A 3 10.78 -38.78 23.54
CA LEU A 3 10.31 -37.55 22.87
C LEU A 3 10.44 -36.22 23.64
N GLY A 4 11.62 -35.92 24.18
CA GLY A 4 11.91 -34.63 24.84
C GLY A 4 12.65 -33.60 23.97
N SER A 5 12.65 -33.75 22.65
CA SER A 5 13.36 -32.84 21.75
C SER A 5 12.73 -32.87 20.36
N LEU A 6 11.74 -32.00 20.11
CA LEU A 6 11.65 -31.25 18.86
C LEU A 6 10.47 -30.25 18.88
N LEU A 7 10.51 -29.25 19.77
CA LEU A 7 9.68 -28.05 19.60
C LEU A 7 10.55 -26.81 19.84
N LEU A 8 11.59 -26.66 19.00
CA LEU A 8 12.03 -25.33 18.62
C LEU A 8 10.92 -24.77 17.73
N VAL A 9 9.88 -24.21 18.35
CA VAL A 9 8.97 -23.31 17.66
C VAL A 9 9.83 -22.11 17.30
N SER A 10 10.39 -22.13 16.09
CA SER A 10 10.99 -20.96 15.48
C SER A 10 9.88 -19.95 15.35
N LEU A 11 9.79 -19.05 16.34
CA LEU A 11 9.00 -17.85 16.25
C LEU A 11 9.72 -16.94 15.25
N CYS A 12 9.61 -17.27 13.97
CA CYS A 12 9.81 -16.29 12.92
C CYS A 12 8.65 -15.31 13.08
N VAL A 13 8.84 -14.31 13.94
CA VAL A 13 8.11 -13.06 13.82
C VAL A 13 8.48 -12.57 12.43
N GLY A 14 7.61 -12.85 11.45
CA GLY A 14 7.76 -12.36 10.10
C GLY A 14 7.61 -10.86 10.16
N ALA A 15 8.71 -10.14 10.39
CA ALA A 15 8.81 -8.79 9.92
C ALA A 15 8.59 -8.90 8.41
N ALA A 16 7.48 -8.36 7.90
CA ALA A 16 7.33 -8.17 6.48
C ALA A 16 8.54 -7.32 6.05
N ALA A 17 9.47 -7.95 5.33
CA ALA A 17 10.65 -7.24 4.88
C ALA A 17 10.19 -6.23 3.81
N MET A 18 10.43 -4.94 4.07
CA MET A 18 10.19 -3.90 3.08
C MET A 18 11.01 -4.15 1.83
N ASP A 19 10.42 -3.86 0.67
CA ASP A 19 11.11 -4.07 -0.60
C ASP A 19 12.18 -2.99 -0.80
N SER A 20 13.44 -3.34 -0.59
CA SER A 20 14.59 -2.44 -0.80
C SER A 20 14.64 -1.77 -2.18
N ARG A 21 13.98 -2.34 -3.20
CA ARG A 21 13.88 -1.73 -4.54
C ARG A 21 13.02 -0.47 -4.55
N LEU A 22 12.14 -0.32 -3.55
CA LEU A 22 11.24 0.82 -3.40
C LEU A 22 11.82 1.94 -2.53
N ASP A 23 13.04 1.81 -2.00
CA ASP A 23 13.63 2.80 -1.10
C ASP A 23 13.76 4.18 -1.75
N LEU A 24 14.28 4.22 -2.98
CA LEU A 24 14.36 5.49 -3.72
C LEU A 24 12.97 6.08 -3.98
N HIS A 25 11.97 5.25 -4.26
CA HIS A 25 10.60 5.71 -4.54
C HIS A 25 9.93 6.27 -3.28
N TRP A 26 10.15 5.64 -2.13
CA TRP A 26 9.71 6.13 -0.83
C TRP A 26 10.28 7.50 -0.51
N GLU A 27 11.60 7.68 -0.65
CA GLU A 27 12.24 8.96 -0.38
C GLU A 27 11.76 10.08 -1.33
N LEU A 28 11.59 9.75 -2.62
CA LEU A 28 11.05 10.69 -3.59
C LEU A 28 9.59 11.06 -3.29
N TRP A 29 8.76 10.08 -2.91
CA TRP A 29 7.37 10.32 -2.55
C TRP A 29 7.25 11.17 -1.27
N LYS A 30 8.05 10.87 -0.23
CA LYS A 30 8.12 11.69 0.98
C LYS A 30 8.50 13.12 0.66
N LYS A 31 9.52 13.32 -0.18
CA LYS A 31 9.96 14.66 -0.62
C LYS A 31 8.87 15.39 -1.40
N MET A 32 8.17 14.69 -2.31
CA MET A 32 7.10 15.27 -3.13
C MET A 32 5.92 15.74 -2.30
N HIS A 33 5.60 15.04 -1.20
CA HIS A 33 4.46 15.34 -0.33
C HIS A 33 4.86 15.93 1.01
N GLU A 34 6.10 16.43 1.13
CA GLU A 34 6.63 17.11 2.32
C GLU A 34 6.44 16.31 3.62
N LYS A 35 6.60 14.99 3.53
CA LYS A 35 6.41 14.08 4.66
C LYS A 35 7.63 14.12 5.58
N MET A 36 7.35 14.32 6.87
CA MET A 36 8.33 14.23 7.95
C MET A 36 7.70 13.43 9.09
N TYR A 37 8.41 12.41 9.55
CA TYR A 37 7.98 11.53 10.64
C TYR A 37 8.84 11.77 11.88
N GLN A 38 8.26 11.52 13.06
CA GLN A 38 8.90 11.90 14.32
C GLN A 38 10.13 11.05 14.65
N ASN A 39 10.17 9.82 14.17
CA ASN A 39 11.23 8.85 14.43
C ASN A 39 11.21 7.72 13.39
N ASP A 40 12.28 6.92 13.37
CA ASP A 40 12.45 5.81 12.43
C ASP A 40 11.35 4.74 12.56
N VAL A 41 10.80 4.54 13.77
CA VAL A 41 9.71 3.57 13.98
C VAL A 41 8.44 4.03 13.27
N GLU A 42 8.15 5.34 13.30
CA GLU A 42 7.06 5.90 12.50
C GLU A 42 7.36 5.82 11.01
N ASP A 43 8.57 6.18 10.56
CA ASP A 43 8.94 6.11 9.13
C ASP A 43 8.76 4.69 8.57
N VAL A 44 9.25 3.67 9.28
CA VAL A 44 9.07 2.26 8.90
C VAL A 44 7.59 1.89 8.84
N ARG A 45 6.80 2.22 9.86
CA ARG A 45 5.36 1.92 9.85
C ARG A 45 4.62 2.61 8.68
N ARG A 46 5.04 3.82 8.32
CA ARG A 46 4.46 4.59 7.22
C ARG A 46 4.88 4.03 5.86
N ARG A 47 6.11 3.55 5.77
CA ARG A 47 6.63 2.81 4.62
C ARG A 47 5.83 1.52 4.39
N ASP A 48 5.54 0.76 5.45
CA ASP A 48 4.72 -0.46 5.35
C ASP A 48 3.35 -0.16 4.72
N LEU A 49 2.65 0.86 5.22
CA LEU A 49 1.34 1.27 4.69
C LEU A 49 1.42 1.76 3.24
N TRP A 50 2.49 2.48 2.90
CA TRP A 50 2.74 2.98 1.55
C TRP A 50 2.97 1.85 0.55
N GLU A 51 3.74 0.81 0.91
CA GLU A 51 3.93 -0.37 0.07
C GLU A 51 2.63 -1.18 -0.09
N GLU A 52 1.86 -1.34 0.99
CA GLU A 52 0.54 -1.99 0.94
C GLU A 52 -0.41 -1.25 -0.02
N ASN A 53 -0.45 0.09 0.05
CA ASN A 53 -1.27 0.90 -0.85
C ASN A 53 -0.77 0.87 -2.30
N LEU A 54 0.55 0.80 -2.52
CA LEU A 54 1.12 0.65 -3.84
C LEU A 54 0.71 -0.68 -4.48
N MET A 55 0.68 -1.76 -3.70
CA MET A 55 0.19 -3.07 -4.14
C MET A 55 -1.31 -3.03 -4.46
N LEU A 56 -2.13 -2.38 -3.62
CA LEU A 56 -3.56 -2.20 -3.87
C LEU A 56 -3.83 -1.45 -5.17
N ILE A 57 -3.13 -0.34 -5.41
CA ILE A 57 -3.20 0.43 -6.66
C ILE A 57 -2.85 -0.46 -7.86
N SER A 58 -1.75 -1.22 -7.75
CA SER A 58 -1.29 -2.08 -8.84
C SER A 58 -2.31 -3.17 -9.19
N GLN A 59 -2.90 -3.80 -8.16
CA GLN A 59 -3.93 -4.81 -8.34
C GLN A 59 -5.22 -4.23 -8.95
N HIS A 60 -5.70 -3.09 -8.42
CA HIS A 60 -6.88 -2.41 -8.96
C HIS A 60 -6.68 -2.03 -10.43
N ASN A 61 -5.53 -1.45 -10.79
CA ASN A 61 -5.29 -1.00 -12.17
C ASN A 61 -5.13 -2.19 -13.14
N LEU A 62 -4.62 -3.32 -12.65
CA LEU A 62 -4.65 -4.56 -13.42
C LEU A 62 -6.08 -5.01 -13.69
N GLU A 63 -6.95 -5.01 -12.68
CA GLU A 63 -8.37 -5.32 -12.81
C GLU A 63 -9.10 -4.31 -13.72
N ALA A 64 -8.78 -3.02 -13.63
CA ALA A 64 -9.31 -1.97 -14.49
C ALA A 64 -8.94 -2.21 -15.95
N SER A 65 -7.70 -2.62 -16.24
CA SER A 65 -7.25 -2.99 -17.58
C SER A 65 -7.99 -4.20 -18.17
N MET A 66 -8.59 -5.03 -17.31
CA MET A 66 -9.47 -6.15 -17.68
C MET A 66 -10.96 -5.74 -17.77
N GLY A 67 -11.29 -4.46 -17.57
CA GLY A 67 -12.64 -3.93 -17.62
C GLY A 67 -13.48 -4.16 -16.35
N LEU A 68 -12.86 -4.58 -15.23
CA LEU A 68 -13.58 -4.81 -13.97
C LEU A 68 -13.83 -3.52 -13.18
N HIS A 69 -13.08 -2.46 -13.46
CA HIS A 69 -13.26 -1.12 -12.90
C HIS A 69 -13.34 -0.10 -14.03
N SER A 70 -14.07 0.99 -13.78
CA SER A 70 -14.25 2.10 -14.72
C SER A 70 -13.25 3.26 -14.51
N TYR A 71 -12.28 3.07 -13.60
CA TYR A 71 -11.30 4.08 -13.23
C TYR A 71 -10.02 3.42 -12.74
N ASP A 72 -8.91 4.16 -12.85
CA ASP A 72 -7.61 3.78 -12.32
C ASP A 72 -7.33 4.52 -11.01
N LEU A 73 -6.41 3.95 -10.23
CA LEU A 73 -5.86 4.50 -9.01
C LEU A 73 -4.43 5.01 -9.26
N ALA A 74 -4.00 5.97 -8.43
CA ALA A 74 -2.63 6.45 -8.41
C ALA A 74 -2.19 6.77 -6.98
N MET A 75 -0.89 6.60 -6.72
CA MET A 75 -0.30 6.95 -5.43
C MET A 75 -0.39 8.46 -5.21
N ASN A 76 -0.85 8.88 -4.03
CA ASN A 76 -1.01 10.30 -3.69
C ASN A 76 -0.52 10.58 -2.25
N HIS A 77 -0.74 11.80 -1.76
CA HIS A 77 -0.28 12.27 -0.45
C HIS A 77 -0.85 11.49 0.75
N MET A 78 -1.93 10.71 0.57
CA MET A 78 -2.52 9.84 1.58
C MET A 78 -1.94 8.42 1.55
N GLY A 79 -0.97 8.15 0.67
CA GLY A 79 -0.38 6.83 0.45
C GLY A 79 0.17 6.13 1.70
N ASP A 80 0.57 6.87 2.73
CA ASP A 80 1.10 6.35 4.01
C ASP A 80 0.04 6.17 5.11
N LEU A 81 -1.24 6.21 4.74
CA LEU A 81 -2.37 6.03 5.65
C LEU A 81 -2.99 4.62 5.49
N ILE A 82 -3.92 4.28 6.38
CA ILE A 82 -4.51 2.95 6.56
C ILE A 82 -4.91 2.30 5.22
N SER A 83 -4.26 1.18 4.88
CA SER A 83 -4.51 0.38 3.67
C SER A 83 -5.81 -0.42 3.72
N LYS A 84 -6.28 -0.72 4.93
CA LYS A 84 -7.30 -1.75 5.14
C LYS A 84 -8.68 -1.26 4.72
N ALA A 85 -9.25 -1.98 3.76
CA ALA A 85 -10.69 -2.07 3.45
C ALA A 85 -11.58 -2.49 4.65
N THR A 86 -11.06 -2.47 5.87
CA THR A 86 -11.73 -2.84 7.11
C THR A 86 -11.69 -1.67 8.11
N ASP A 87 -12.13 -0.50 7.69
CA ASP A 87 -12.87 0.35 8.61
C ASP A 87 -14.33 0.28 8.17
N VAL A 88 -15.24 0.21 9.14
CA VAL A 88 -16.60 -0.38 9.11
C VAL A 88 -17.57 0.30 8.13
N THR A 89 -17.08 1.17 7.24
CA THR A 89 -17.88 2.04 6.39
C THR A 89 -17.57 1.96 4.91
N GLY A 90 -16.46 1.35 4.44
CA GLY A 90 -16.13 1.28 3.00
C GLY A 90 -15.88 2.63 2.30
N HIS A 91 -16.23 3.75 2.95
CA HIS A 91 -16.11 5.11 2.43
C HIS A 91 -14.66 5.61 2.44
N LYS A 92 -13.81 5.15 3.38
CA LYS A 92 -12.44 5.65 3.55
C LYS A 92 -11.47 5.28 2.42
N VAL A 93 -11.60 4.09 1.83
CA VAL A 93 -10.81 3.68 0.66
C VAL A 93 -11.07 4.63 -0.52
N GLN A 94 -12.34 5.01 -0.70
CA GLN A 94 -12.73 5.95 -1.74
C GLN A 94 -12.27 7.39 -1.47
N THR A 95 -12.08 7.78 -0.21
CA THR A 95 -11.53 9.09 0.19
C THR A 95 -10.01 9.17 0.04
N MET A 96 -9.29 8.06 0.25
CA MET A 96 -7.83 8.02 0.05
C MET A 96 -7.42 8.07 -1.42
N MET A 97 -8.34 7.77 -2.32
CA MET A 97 -8.08 7.59 -3.75
C MET A 97 -9.08 8.41 -4.57
N GLU A 98 -9.21 9.70 -4.27
CA GLU A 98 -10.09 10.59 -5.03
C GLU A 98 -9.81 10.45 -6.52
N LYS A 99 -10.90 10.12 -7.22
CA LYS A 99 -10.97 9.72 -8.62
C LYS A 99 -10.22 10.70 -9.52
N PHE A 100 -9.23 10.23 -10.27
CA PHE A 100 -8.85 10.86 -11.54
C PHE A 100 -9.97 10.61 -12.57
N THR A 101 -11.14 11.22 -12.34
CA THR A 101 -12.23 11.27 -13.32
C THR A 101 -11.90 12.34 -14.36
N VAL A 102 -10.91 12.09 -15.22
CA VAL A 102 -10.78 12.75 -16.53
C VAL A 102 -9.67 12.03 -17.30
N LEU A 103 -10.06 11.21 -18.29
CA LEU A 103 -9.40 10.99 -19.60
C LEU A 103 -9.62 9.60 -20.24
N SER A 104 -10.33 8.66 -19.61
CA SER A 104 -10.66 7.38 -20.31
C SER A 104 -11.84 7.50 -21.29
N ALA A 105 -12.74 8.49 -21.10
CA ALA A 105 -13.88 8.70 -22.00
C ALA A 105 -13.50 9.32 -23.37
N ALA A 106 -12.23 9.62 -23.63
CA ALA A 106 -11.79 10.25 -24.88
C ALA A 106 -11.12 9.29 -25.89
N VAL A 107 -11.03 7.98 -25.60
CA VAL A 107 -10.38 7.00 -26.51
C VAL A 107 -11.40 6.07 -27.20
N HIS A 108 -12.71 6.27 -27.00
CA HIS A 108 -13.76 5.45 -27.63
C HIS A 108 -14.80 6.24 -28.46
N THR A 109 -14.37 7.30 -29.16
CA THR A 109 -15.11 7.91 -30.29
C THR A 109 -14.14 8.26 -31.40
#